data_AF-E8ZAK9-F1
#
_entry.id   AF-E8ZAK9-F1
#
_cell.length_a   1.000
_cell.length_b   1.000
_cell.length_c   1.000
_cell.angle_alpha   90.00
_cell.angle_beta   90.00
_cell.angle_gamma   90.00
#
_symmetry.space_group_name_H-M   'P 1'
#
loop_
_entity.id
_entity.type
_entity.pdbx_description
1 polymer ?
#
loop_
_entity_poly.entity_id
_entity_poly.type
_entity_poly.pdbx_seq_one_letter_code
_entity_poly.pdbx_strand_id
1 'polypeptide(L)'
;NSADESVKGPNLTEISKKITESNAVVLAVKEVETLLASIDELAKAIGKKIKNDVSLDNEADNNGSLIAGAYTISTLITQKLSKLNGSEGLKEKIAEAKKCSEEFTKKLKEKHTDLGKKDATDVHAKEAILKTNGTKDKGAAELEKLFESVENLAKAAKEMLSNSVKELTSPVVAES
;
A
#
# COMPACT_ATOMS: atom_id res chain seq x y z
N ASN A 1 8.18 10.73 -55.35
CA ASN A 1 8.33 10.57 -53.90
C ASN A 1 7.22 9.68 -53.37
N SER A 2 7.43 8.37 -53.43
CA SER A 2 6.69 7.47 -52.53
C SER A 2 7.30 7.74 -51.16
N ALA A 3 6.58 8.47 -50.30
CA ALA A 3 6.95 8.50 -48.90
C ALA A 3 6.91 7.04 -48.44
N ASP A 4 8.06 6.52 -48.06
CA ASP A 4 8.21 5.17 -47.54
C ASP A 4 7.31 5.05 -46.31
N GLU A 5 6.22 4.28 -46.42
CA GLU A 5 5.31 3.99 -45.31
C GLU A 5 6.03 3.24 -44.16
N SER A 6 7.29 2.83 -44.35
CA SER A 6 8.11 2.12 -43.36
C SER A 6 8.60 2.97 -42.17
N VAL A 7 8.38 4.30 -42.17
CA VAL A 7 8.77 5.18 -41.05
C VAL A 7 7.56 5.90 -40.45
N LYS A 8 6.51 5.15 -40.11
CA LYS A 8 5.45 5.71 -39.25
C LYS A 8 6.05 5.90 -37.84
N GLY A 9 6.11 7.14 -37.38
CA GLY A 9 6.53 7.46 -36.00
C GLY A 9 5.55 6.90 -34.95
N PRO A 10 5.93 6.90 -33.66
CA PRO A 10 5.12 6.34 -32.58
C PRO A 10 3.70 6.91 -32.54
N ASN A 11 2.69 6.07 -32.27
CA ASN A 11 1.30 6.48 -32.15
C ASN A 11 1.06 7.27 -30.85
N LEU A 12 1.27 8.60 -30.93
CA LEU A 12 1.22 9.48 -29.76
C LEU A 12 -0.15 9.49 -29.06
N THR A 13 -1.26 9.33 -29.80
CA THR A 13 -2.61 9.27 -29.21
C THR A 13 -2.76 8.04 -28.33
N GLU A 14 -2.27 6.90 -28.79
CA GLU A 14 -2.32 5.66 -28.02
C GLU A 14 -1.36 5.68 -26.82
N ILE A 15 -0.12 6.15 -27.03
CA ILE A 15 0.90 6.23 -25.99
C ILE A 15 0.49 7.20 -24.87
N SER A 16 -0.03 8.38 -25.21
CA SER A 16 -0.49 9.35 -24.21
C SER A 16 -1.65 8.80 -23.36
N LYS A 17 -2.55 8.01 -23.96
CA LYS A 17 -3.59 7.28 -23.24
C LYS A 17 -3.00 6.24 -22.28
N LYS A 18 -2.07 5.38 -22.75
CA LYS A 18 -1.37 4.39 -21.91
C LYS A 18 -0.68 5.06 -20.71
N ILE A 19 0.07 6.14 -20.94
CA ILE A 19 0.74 6.91 -19.89
C ILE A 19 -0.28 7.43 -18.87
N THR A 20 -1.39 8.01 -19.32
CA THR A 20 -2.44 8.55 -18.44
C THR A 20 -3.04 7.45 -17.55
N GLU A 21 -3.38 6.31 -18.14
CA GLU A 21 -3.96 5.16 -17.43
C GLU A 21 -2.96 4.56 -16.42
N SER A 22 -1.72 4.31 -16.83
CA SER A 22 -0.67 3.78 -15.94
C SER A 22 -0.33 4.77 -14.82
N ASN A 23 -0.33 6.07 -15.08
CA ASN A 23 -0.08 7.08 -14.06
C ASN A 23 -1.21 7.12 -13.01
N ALA A 24 -2.47 6.98 -13.43
CA ALA A 24 -3.59 6.87 -12.51
C ALA A 24 -3.45 5.66 -11.56
N VAL A 25 -2.98 4.52 -12.08
CA VAL A 25 -2.70 3.33 -11.25
C VAL A 25 -1.57 3.60 -10.26
N VAL A 26 -0.45 4.20 -10.69
CA VAL A 26 0.68 4.56 -9.81
C VAL A 26 0.23 5.48 -8.67
N LEU A 27 -0.59 6.49 -8.96
CA LEU A 27 -1.12 7.40 -7.94
C LEU A 27 -2.02 6.68 -6.92
N ALA A 28 -2.88 5.78 -7.38
CA ALA A 28 -3.76 5.02 -6.50
C ALA A 28 -2.97 4.03 -5.61
N VAL A 29 -1.94 3.37 -6.14
CA VAL A 29 -1.04 2.53 -5.35
C VAL A 29 -0.26 3.38 -4.33
N LYS A 30 0.17 4.59 -4.73
CA LYS A 30 0.89 5.50 -3.83
C LYS A 30 0.04 5.92 -2.62
N GLU A 31 -1.25 6.14 -2.82
CA GLU A 31 -2.18 6.41 -1.72
C GLU A 31 -2.19 5.26 -0.70
N VAL A 32 -2.20 4.00 -1.17
CA VAL A 32 -2.16 2.81 -0.30
C VAL A 32 -0.82 2.71 0.45
N GLU A 33 0.32 2.94 -0.21
CA GLU A 33 1.63 2.98 0.45
C GLU A 33 1.66 4.02 1.58
N THR A 34 1.10 5.21 1.35
CA THR A 34 1.06 6.29 2.35
C THR A 34 0.15 5.92 3.53
N LEU A 35 -0.98 5.27 3.29
CA LEU A 35 -1.82 4.76 4.37
C LEU A 35 -1.09 3.70 5.21
N LEU A 36 -0.33 2.79 4.60
CA LEU A 36 0.50 1.84 5.34
C LEU A 36 1.59 2.54 6.16
N ALA A 37 2.29 3.51 5.58
CA ALA A 37 3.27 4.32 6.29
C ALA A 37 2.65 5.06 7.50
N SER A 38 1.39 5.49 7.39
CA SER A 38 0.71 6.11 8.53
C SER A 38 0.49 5.13 9.69
N ILE A 39 0.32 3.83 9.44
CA ILE A 39 0.27 2.81 10.50
C ILE A 39 1.64 2.66 11.18
N ASP A 40 2.75 2.72 10.44
CA ASP A 40 4.10 2.74 11.04
C ASP A 40 4.29 3.98 11.93
N GLU A 41 3.77 5.15 11.52
CA GLU A 41 3.80 6.35 12.37
C GLU A 41 2.94 6.20 13.63
N LEU A 42 1.76 5.57 13.52
CA LEU A 42 0.95 5.24 14.70
C LEU A 42 1.66 4.26 15.64
N ALA A 43 2.42 3.29 15.12
CA ALA A 43 3.18 2.36 15.93
C ALA A 43 4.26 3.06 16.79
N LYS A 44 4.78 4.22 16.36
CA LYS A 44 5.72 5.03 17.16
C LYS A 44 5.04 5.70 18.37
N ALA A 45 3.72 5.86 18.34
CA ALA A 45 2.93 6.45 19.42
C ALA A 45 2.45 5.42 20.46
N ILE A 46 2.83 4.15 20.34
CA ILE A 46 2.50 3.12 21.34
C ILE A 46 3.13 3.47 22.69
N GLY A 47 2.30 3.45 23.75
CA GLY A 47 2.72 3.74 25.12
C GLY A 47 3.07 5.21 25.33
N LYS A 48 2.45 6.12 24.56
CA LYS A 48 2.78 7.54 24.53
C LYS A 48 1.58 8.45 24.72
N LYS A 49 1.86 9.66 25.18
CA LYS A 49 0.94 10.81 25.21
C LYS A 49 1.63 12.09 24.75
N ILE A 50 0.84 13.09 24.40
CA ILE A 50 1.33 14.43 24.11
C ILE A 50 1.78 15.11 25.41
N LYS A 51 2.87 15.87 25.34
CA LYS A 51 3.29 16.83 26.37
C LYS A 51 3.49 18.21 25.73
N ASN A 52 3.78 19.22 26.54
CA ASN A 52 4.06 20.58 26.06
C ASN A 52 5.48 20.69 25.45
N ASP A 53 5.75 19.86 24.46
CA ASP A 53 7.01 19.72 23.72
C ASP A 53 6.74 18.98 22.39
N VAL A 54 7.68 19.02 21.44
CA VAL A 54 7.59 18.29 20.17
C VAL A 54 7.66 16.78 20.38
N SER A 55 8.36 16.32 21.42
CA SER A 55 8.47 14.90 21.75
C SER A 55 7.28 14.38 22.55
N LEU A 56 7.05 13.07 22.50
CA LEU A 56 5.99 12.41 23.28
C LEU A 56 6.50 12.02 24.67
N ASP A 57 5.60 12.05 25.66
CA ASP A 57 5.84 11.51 27.00
C ASP A 57 5.32 10.06 27.08
N ASN A 58 5.76 9.32 28.09
CA ASN A 58 5.31 7.94 28.31
C ASN A 58 3.91 7.90 28.91
N GLU A 59 3.08 6.98 28.41
CA GLU A 59 1.76 6.62 28.95
C GLU A 59 1.51 5.16 28.59
N ALA A 60 2.02 4.25 29.43
CA ALA A 60 1.99 2.83 29.13
C ALA A 60 0.55 2.27 29.12
N ASP A 61 0.36 1.24 28.30
CA ASP A 61 -0.78 0.32 28.35
C ASP A 61 -2.16 0.97 28.17
N ASN A 62 -2.24 2.06 27.39
CA ASN A 62 -3.49 2.77 27.06
C ASN A 62 -3.69 2.89 25.53
N ASN A 63 -3.41 1.82 24.79
CA ASN A 63 -3.32 1.87 23.32
C ASN A 63 -4.62 1.55 22.58
N GLY A 64 -5.75 1.31 23.28
CA GLY A 64 -6.98 0.83 22.65
C GLY A 64 -7.49 1.72 21.52
N SER A 65 -7.54 3.04 21.73
CA SER A 65 -7.98 4.00 20.71
C SER A 65 -6.97 4.15 19.56
N LEU A 66 -5.67 4.02 19.84
CA LEU A 66 -4.61 4.04 18.82
C LEU A 66 -4.77 2.85 17.87
N ILE A 67 -5.00 1.64 18.41
CA ILE A 67 -5.21 0.43 17.62
C ILE A 67 -6.53 0.50 16.83
N ALA A 68 -7.59 1.06 17.41
CA ALA A 68 -8.83 1.30 16.67
C ALA A 68 -8.63 2.24 15.46
N GLY A 69 -7.74 3.25 15.61
CA GLY A 69 -7.30 4.09 14.50
C GLY A 69 -6.57 3.29 13.42
N ALA A 70 -5.59 2.46 13.80
CA ALA A 70 -4.88 1.59 12.86
C ALA A 70 -5.81 0.60 12.14
N TYR A 71 -6.80 0.03 12.85
CA TYR A 71 -7.84 -0.83 12.26
C TYR A 71 -8.69 -0.07 11.24
N THR A 72 -9.07 1.18 11.53
CA THR A 72 -9.81 2.02 10.59
C THR A 72 -9.01 2.23 9.31
N ILE A 73 -7.71 2.53 9.42
CA ILE A 73 -6.81 2.68 8.26
C ILE A 73 -6.67 1.36 7.51
N SER A 74 -6.59 0.22 8.19
CA SER A 74 -6.50 -1.11 7.55
C SER A 74 -7.73 -1.40 6.69
N THR A 75 -8.93 -1.09 7.19
CA THR A 75 -10.17 -1.25 6.41
C THR A 75 -10.21 -0.32 5.20
N LEU A 76 -9.71 0.91 5.33
CA LEU A 76 -9.61 1.87 4.23
C LEU A 76 -8.63 1.37 3.15
N ILE A 77 -7.50 0.80 3.54
CA ILE A 77 -6.55 0.16 2.62
C ILE A 77 -7.24 -0.93 1.81
N THR A 78 -7.99 -1.84 2.46
CA THR A 78 -8.74 -2.90 1.77
C THR A 78 -9.77 -2.33 0.78
N GLN A 79 -10.46 -1.25 1.15
CA GLN A 79 -11.41 -0.58 0.26
C GLN A 79 -10.73 0.04 -0.96
N LYS A 80 -9.56 0.66 -0.78
CA LYS A 80 -8.79 1.27 -1.88
C LYS A 80 -8.25 0.21 -2.83
N LEU A 81 -7.66 -0.85 -2.31
CA LEU A 81 -7.20 -1.99 -3.10
C LEU A 81 -8.35 -2.67 -3.86
N SER A 82 -9.54 -2.77 -3.25
CA SER A 82 -10.72 -3.33 -3.92
C SER A 82 -11.28 -2.50 -5.07
N LYS A 83 -10.99 -1.19 -5.07
CA LYS A 83 -11.39 -0.26 -6.15
C LYS A 83 -10.31 -0.10 -7.22
N LEU A 84 -9.12 -0.67 -6.99
CA LEU A 84 -8.01 -0.54 -7.91
C LEU A 84 -8.21 -1.47 -9.11
N ASN A 85 -8.52 -0.87 -10.26
CA ASN A 85 -8.58 -1.59 -11.53
C ASN A 85 -7.19 -1.60 -12.15
N GLY A 86 -6.57 -2.78 -12.25
CA GLY A 86 -5.29 -2.97 -12.93
C GLY A 86 -5.46 -3.54 -14.34
N SER A 87 -4.48 -3.27 -15.21
CA SER A 87 -4.34 -4.05 -16.44
C SER A 87 -3.96 -5.50 -16.11
N GLU A 88 -4.01 -6.38 -17.10
CA GLU A 88 -3.80 -7.83 -16.92
C GLU A 88 -2.52 -8.18 -16.15
N GLY A 89 -1.43 -7.40 -16.34
CA GLY A 89 -0.17 -7.60 -15.63
C GLY A 89 -0.14 -7.20 -14.14
N LEU A 90 -1.15 -6.49 -13.64
CA LEU A 90 -1.23 -6.07 -12.23
C LEU A 90 -2.29 -6.81 -11.42
N LYS A 91 -3.24 -7.49 -12.07
CA LYS A 91 -4.38 -8.13 -11.40
C LYS A 91 -3.95 -9.07 -10.27
N GLU A 92 -2.92 -9.90 -10.51
CA GLU A 92 -2.39 -10.82 -9.51
C GLU A 92 -1.81 -10.09 -8.30
N LYS A 93 -1.01 -9.03 -8.52
CA LYS A 93 -0.40 -8.24 -7.44
C LYS A 93 -1.44 -7.46 -6.65
N ILE A 94 -2.48 -6.95 -7.30
CA ILE A 94 -3.61 -6.29 -6.65
C ILE A 94 -4.37 -7.30 -5.78
N ALA A 95 -4.63 -8.50 -6.31
CA ALA A 95 -5.32 -9.56 -5.57
C ALA A 95 -4.54 -10.00 -4.33
N GLU A 96 -3.21 -10.17 -4.45
CA GLU A 96 -2.35 -10.54 -3.31
C GLU A 96 -2.33 -9.43 -2.25
N ALA A 97 -2.09 -8.17 -2.65
CA ALA A 97 -2.12 -7.05 -1.72
C ALA A 97 -3.47 -6.93 -1.01
N LYS A 98 -4.57 -7.11 -1.75
CA LYS A 98 -5.92 -7.12 -1.19
C LYS A 98 -6.08 -8.24 -0.16
N LYS A 99 -5.69 -9.47 -0.50
CA LYS A 99 -5.76 -10.62 0.40
C LYS A 99 -4.95 -10.36 1.68
N CYS A 100 -3.72 -9.86 1.58
CA CYS A 100 -2.93 -9.50 2.76
C CYS A 100 -3.62 -8.41 3.61
N SER A 101 -4.31 -7.45 2.99
CA SER A 101 -5.04 -6.41 3.72
C SER A 101 -6.25 -6.95 4.49
N GLU A 102 -6.93 -7.94 3.90
CA GLU A 102 -8.05 -8.64 4.52
C GLU A 102 -7.55 -9.53 5.68
N GLU A 103 -6.44 -10.23 5.49
CA GLU A 103 -5.79 -11.03 6.54
C GLU A 103 -5.34 -10.19 7.73
N PHE A 104 -4.69 -9.04 7.49
CA PHE A 104 -4.29 -8.12 8.54
C PHE A 104 -5.49 -7.59 9.33
N THR A 105 -6.50 -7.06 8.62
CA THR A 105 -7.73 -6.55 9.24
C THR A 105 -8.48 -7.65 10.01
N LYS A 106 -8.52 -8.88 9.46
CA LYS A 106 -9.12 -10.05 10.12
C LYS A 106 -8.36 -10.41 11.39
N LYS A 107 -7.03 -10.39 11.37
CA LYS A 107 -6.21 -10.73 12.54
C LYS A 107 -6.41 -9.76 13.69
N LEU A 108 -6.44 -8.45 13.42
CA LEU A 108 -6.76 -7.44 14.43
C LEU A 108 -8.14 -7.69 15.07
N LYS A 109 -9.14 -8.03 14.24
CA LYS A 109 -10.50 -8.36 14.71
C LYS A 109 -10.53 -9.64 15.55
N GLU A 110 -9.83 -10.70 15.15
CA GLU A 110 -9.74 -11.96 15.90
C GLU A 110 -9.11 -11.79 17.29
N LYS A 111 -8.23 -10.78 17.44
CA LYS A 111 -7.53 -10.47 18.69
C LYS A 111 -8.22 -9.36 19.50
N HIS A 112 -9.51 -9.10 19.27
CA HIS A 112 -10.24 -8.02 19.92
C HIS A 112 -10.24 -8.10 21.46
N THR A 113 -10.11 -9.28 22.06
CA THR A 113 -10.02 -9.42 23.53
C THR A 113 -8.78 -8.73 24.09
N ASP A 114 -7.66 -8.78 23.37
CA ASP A 114 -6.39 -8.18 23.78
C ASP A 114 -6.28 -6.73 23.28
N LEU A 115 -6.82 -6.45 22.09
CA LEU A 115 -6.62 -5.19 21.36
C LEU A 115 -7.79 -4.19 21.48
N GLY A 116 -9.00 -4.68 21.71
CA GLY A 116 -10.25 -3.90 21.65
C GLY A 116 -10.65 -3.26 22.98
N LYS A 117 -9.73 -3.23 23.95
CA LYS A 117 -9.94 -2.64 25.28
C LYS A 117 -9.14 -1.35 25.43
N LYS A 118 -9.61 -0.42 26.27
CA LYS A 118 -8.94 0.87 26.53
C LYS A 118 -7.49 0.67 26.94
N ASP A 119 -7.27 -0.27 27.85
CA ASP A 119 -6.00 -0.64 28.47
C ASP A 119 -5.22 -1.70 27.65
N ALA A 120 -5.30 -1.64 26.31
CA ALA A 120 -4.48 -2.51 25.46
C ALA A 120 -3.00 -2.24 25.74
N THR A 121 -2.27 -3.30 26.12
CA THR A 121 -0.88 -3.17 26.58
C THR A 121 0.06 -2.76 25.46
N ASP A 122 1.19 -2.15 25.81
CA ASP A 122 2.22 -1.78 24.84
C ASP A 122 2.74 -3.02 24.08
N VAL A 123 2.83 -4.16 24.79
CA VAL A 123 3.24 -5.44 24.22
C VAL A 123 2.25 -5.89 23.15
N HIS A 124 0.95 -5.95 23.45
CA HIS A 124 -0.06 -6.39 22.48
C HIS A 124 -0.22 -5.39 21.33
N ALA A 125 -0.09 -4.09 21.59
CA ALA A 125 -0.08 -3.08 20.53
C ALA A 125 1.10 -3.29 19.57
N LYS A 126 2.30 -3.57 20.08
CA LYS A 126 3.48 -3.85 19.24
C LYS A 126 3.31 -5.15 18.44
N GLU A 127 2.78 -6.20 19.06
CA GLU A 127 2.45 -7.48 18.38
C GLU A 127 1.43 -7.32 17.25
N ALA A 128 0.64 -6.23 17.28
CA ALA A 128 -0.41 -5.94 16.31
C ALA A 128 0.06 -5.03 15.17
N ILE A 129 0.76 -3.92 15.46
CA ILE A 129 1.03 -2.87 14.45
C ILE A 129 2.50 -2.46 14.32
N LEU A 130 3.42 -3.03 15.10
CA LEU A 130 4.86 -2.79 14.93
C LEU A 130 5.50 -3.95 14.17
N LYS A 131 5.66 -3.80 12.86
CA LYS A 131 6.22 -4.86 11.98
C LYS A 131 7.64 -5.31 12.36
N THR A 132 8.41 -4.49 13.07
CA THR A 132 9.75 -4.84 13.55
C THR A 132 9.76 -5.48 14.94
N ASN A 133 8.59 -5.73 15.56
CA ASN A 133 8.52 -6.36 16.87
C ASN A 133 8.96 -7.82 16.81
N GLY A 134 9.56 -8.34 17.89
CA GLY A 134 10.00 -9.73 17.95
C GLY A 134 8.84 -10.73 17.89
N THR A 135 7.79 -10.47 18.68
CA THR A 135 6.53 -11.25 18.63
C THR A 135 5.53 -10.54 17.71
N LYS A 136 4.92 -11.28 16.78
CA LYS A 136 4.05 -10.71 15.74
C LYS A 136 2.71 -11.44 15.60
N ASP A 137 2.24 -12.08 16.66
CA ASP A 137 1.10 -13.00 16.65
C ASP A 137 -0.29 -12.32 16.65
N LYS A 138 -0.35 -10.98 16.69
CA LYS A 138 -1.60 -10.21 16.78
C LYS A 138 -1.87 -9.28 15.58
N GLY A 139 -1.05 -9.35 14.54
CA GLY A 139 -1.26 -8.59 13.31
C GLY A 139 0.03 -8.10 12.67
N ALA A 140 1.12 -7.96 13.43
CA ALA A 140 2.35 -7.39 12.89
C ALA A 140 2.97 -8.26 11.78
N ALA A 141 2.72 -9.57 11.78
CA ALA A 141 3.18 -10.47 10.72
C ALA A 141 2.35 -10.30 9.44
N GLU A 142 1.03 -10.16 9.57
CA GLU A 142 0.15 -9.86 8.44
C GLU A 142 0.38 -8.44 7.90
N LEU A 143 0.70 -7.47 8.76
CA LEU A 143 1.08 -6.12 8.37
C LEU A 143 2.38 -6.11 7.56
N GLU A 144 3.40 -6.87 7.98
CA GLU A 144 4.66 -7.00 7.25
C GLU A 144 4.44 -7.56 5.83
N LYS A 145 3.66 -8.65 5.71
CA LYS A 145 3.26 -9.21 4.40
C LYS A 145 2.48 -8.22 3.54
N LEU A 146 1.60 -7.42 4.16
CA LEU A 146 0.87 -6.37 3.46
C LEU A 146 1.81 -5.27 2.93
N PHE A 147 2.82 -4.88 3.71
CA PHE A 147 3.86 -3.96 3.25
C PHE A 147 4.62 -4.51 2.03
N GLU A 148 5.07 -5.75 2.09
CA GLU A 148 5.81 -6.39 1.00
C GLU A 148 4.97 -6.54 -0.27
N SER A 149 3.71 -6.97 -0.14
CA SER A 149 2.79 -7.13 -1.28
C SER A 149 2.47 -5.80 -1.95
N VAL A 150 2.25 -4.73 -1.17
CA VAL A 150 2.04 -3.37 -1.72
C VAL A 150 3.32 -2.81 -2.35
N GLU A 151 4.50 -3.06 -1.78
CA GLU A 151 5.78 -2.67 -2.40
C GLU A 151 5.96 -3.34 -3.77
N ASN A 152 5.67 -4.64 -3.87
CA ASN A 152 5.72 -5.36 -5.14
C ASN A 152 4.71 -4.84 -6.16
N LEU A 153 3.50 -4.48 -5.72
CA LEU A 153 2.50 -3.81 -6.55
C LEU A 153 2.99 -2.44 -7.04
N ALA A 154 3.60 -1.63 -6.18
CA ALA A 154 4.13 -0.32 -6.51
C ALA A 154 5.27 -0.40 -7.54
N LYS A 155 6.19 -1.36 -7.38
CA LYS A 155 7.26 -1.63 -8.36
C LYS A 155 6.67 -1.95 -9.73
N ALA A 156 5.72 -2.88 -9.80
CA ALA A 156 5.10 -3.27 -11.07
C ALA A 156 4.29 -2.14 -11.72
N ALA A 157 3.57 -1.33 -10.94
CA ALA A 157 2.85 -0.16 -11.46
C ALA A 157 3.83 0.88 -12.05
N LYS A 158 4.97 1.10 -11.38
CA LYS A 158 6.01 2.02 -11.85
C LYS A 158 6.71 1.51 -13.11
N GLU A 159 6.96 0.21 -13.21
CA GLU A 159 7.50 -0.44 -14.42
C GLU A 159 6.56 -0.28 -15.61
N MET A 160 5.25 -0.50 -15.40
CA MET A 160 4.24 -0.29 -16.44
C MET A 160 4.26 1.15 -16.97
N LEU A 161 4.22 2.14 -16.07
CA LEU A 161 4.31 3.55 -16.47
C LEU A 161 5.62 3.86 -17.20
N SER A 162 6.74 3.33 -16.70
CA SER A 162 8.06 3.52 -17.31
C SER A 162 8.11 2.95 -18.73
N ASN A 163 7.47 1.81 -18.97
CA ASN A 163 7.38 1.20 -20.30
C ASN A 163 6.53 2.06 -21.24
N SER A 164 5.36 2.54 -20.80
CA SER A 164 4.54 3.45 -21.62
C SER A 164 5.25 4.75 -21.95
N VAL A 165 6.08 5.29 -21.05
CA VAL A 165 6.91 6.48 -21.33
C VAL A 165 8.02 6.17 -22.34
N LYS A 166 8.67 5.00 -22.25
CA LYS A 166 9.73 4.58 -23.19
C LYS A 166 9.22 4.45 -24.63
N GLU A 167 7.95 4.08 -24.82
CA GLU A 167 7.31 4.00 -26.16
C GLU A 167 7.38 5.34 -26.92
N LEU A 168 7.47 6.49 -26.24
CA LEU A 168 7.64 7.81 -26.88
C LEU A 168 8.93 7.94 -27.70
N THR A 169 9.95 7.16 -27.35
CA THR A 169 11.30 7.23 -27.94
C THR A 169 11.71 5.94 -28.64
N SER A 170 10.84 4.92 -28.63
CA SER A 170 11.13 3.62 -29.25
C SER A 170 10.64 3.60 -30.71
N PRO A 171 11.38 2.96 -31.63
CA PRO A 171 10.91 2.79 -33.00
C PRO A 171 9.62 1.97 -33.04
N VAL A 172 8.71 2.30 -33.96
CA VAL A 172 7.47 1.54 -34.16
C VAL A 172 7.85 0.15 -34.65
N VAL A 173 7.40 -0.88 -33.94
CA VAL A 173 7.50 -2.25 -34.45
C VAL A 173 6.58 -2.32 -35.66
N ALA A 174 7.14 -2.35 -36.86
CA ALA A 174 6.38 -2.66 -38.07
C ALA A 174 5.85 -4.09 -37.90
N GLU A 175 4.53 -4.26 -37.88
CA GLU A 175 3.90 -5.58 -38.01
C GLU A 175 4.25 -6.10 -39.42
N SER A 176 5.01 -7.21 -39.47
CA SER A 176 5.37 -7.94 -40.69
C SER A 176 4.20 -8.72 -41.26
#